data_AF-A0A4R4DX47-F1
#
_entry.id   AF-A0A4R4DX47-F1
#
_cell.length_a   1.000
_cell.length_b   1.000
_cell.length_c   1.000
_cell.angle_alpha   90.00
_cell.angle_beta   90.00
_cell.angle_gamma   90.00
#
_symmetry.space_group_name_H-M   'P 1'
#
loop_
_entity.id
_entity.type
_entity.pdbx_description
1 polymer ?
#
loop_
_entity_poly.entity_id
_entity_poly.type
_entity_poly.pdbx_seq_one_letter_code
_entity_poly.pdbx_strand_id
1 'polypeptide(L)'
;MRTLLALALIGAASLAAPPAPAAPPVPAPLQVVQGRDALLRLSARLRHLAEDGLNPADYAIPPDALAASDPAAHLLALRHAAAAALADLLHGRVRDLPNRPDLRRDTASRPLGAWMAELANAAEPAAVIDRAALLPPDAAALKHALAAARARAAAGPAPVIPPMPGIEAIEPGVTDPDRVPPLRARLVQLDASVAQLAVADPAVYDDDLVAAVKRFQAAEGLQADGRIGRMTLAALNRPGEAAIRQLRVALDMRRAAAPPEADRRIEVNIAQQRLRMVEGGRVRLDMAVIVGRPTRATPLLQVRLASVMLNPPWGVPERNAREDLLPKFRSNPRAMMEKGFRVYGTADGERVEIDPMRVDWRSIQPDRFPYVIRQDAGEANALGRIKFVIPNSDDIFMHDTPDRGLFARAGRAFSSGCIRLEKPMELLDIALQGSAGWDRARVNQVLAGKQTASFTVARPIPVRMHYTSVTVEGGQVRIRPDIYGMDEAYARALDAPRAPRLAELRLR
;
A
#
# COMPACT_ATOMS: atom_id res chain seq x y z
N MET A 1 -58.53 -100.53 -6.76
CA MET A 1 -59.36 -99.88 -5.72
C MET A 1 -59.01 -98.39 -5.70
N ARG A 2 -60.04 -97.54 -5.74
CA ARG A 2 -60.02 -96.05 -5.84
C ARG A 2 -59.03 -95.45 -4.83
N THR A 3 -58.32 -94.34 -5.06
CA THR A 3 -58.87 -92.97 -5.18
C THR A 3 -57.77 -91.97 -5.61
N LEU A 4 -58.17 -90.94 -6.36
CA LEU A 4 -57.40 -89.74 -6.73
C LEU A 4 -56.94 -88.92 -5.51
N LEU A 5 -55.81 -88.20 -5.63
CA LEU A 5 -55.67 -86.90 -4.97
C LEU A 5 -54.84 -85.93 -5.82
N ALA A 6 -55.45 -84.80 -6.13
CA ALA A 6 -54.96 -83.73 -6.98
C ALA A 6 -54.17 -82.67 -6.17
N LEU A 7 -53.27 -81.99 -6.89
CA LEU A 7 -52.49 -80.83 -6.48
C LEU A 7 -53.35 -79.72 -5.85
N ALA A 8 -52.84 -79.12 -4.77
CA ALA A 8 -53.20 -77.77 -4.34
C ALA A 8 -51.92 -76.95 -4.11
N LEU A 9 -51.83 -75.80 -4.80
CA LEU A 9 -50.84 -74.75 -4.56
C LEU A 9 -51.08 -74.12 -3.18
N ILE A 10 -50.01 -73.94 -2.39
CA ILE A 10 -49.99 -73.03 -1.24
C ILE A 10 -48.82 -72.07 -1.41
N GLY A 11 -49.13 -70.77 -1.38
CA GLY A 11 -48.20 -69.68 -1.58
C GLY A 11 -47.17 -69.54 -0.46
N ALA A 12 -45.93 -69.24 -0.84
CA ALA A 12 -44.89 -68.86 0.08
C ALA A 12 -45.09 -67.40 0.53
N ALA A 13 -45.50 -67.21 1.78
CA ALA A 13 -45.44 -65.92 2.45
C ALA A 13 -43.97 -65.60 2.82
N SER A 14 -43.45 -64.49 2.31
CA SER A 14 -42.14 -63.95 2.71
C SER A 14 -42.23 -63.41 4.13
N LEU A 15 -41.59 -64.08 5.08
CA LEU A 15 -41.38 -63.56 6.44
C LEU A 15 -40.42 -62.36 6.37
N ALA A 16 -40.89 -61.18 6.75
CA ALA A 16 -40.08 -59.98 6.89
C ALA A 16 -39.06 -60.16 8.04
N ALA A 17 -37.80 -59.84 7.78
CA ALA A 17 -36.76 -59.81 8.80
C ALA A 17 -37.05 -58.71 9.84
N PRO A 18 -36.72 -58.92 11.13
CA PRO A 18 -36.92 -57.91 12.16
C PRO A 18 -36.05 -56.66 11.88
N PRO A 19 -36.50 -55.46 12.25
CA PRO A 19 -35.72 -54.24 12.06
C PRO A 19 -34.41 -54.32 12.87
N ALA A 20 -33.31 -53.92 12.23
CA ALA A 20 -32.02 -53.80 12.90
C ALA A 20 -32.13 -52.83 14.09
N PRO A 21 -31.42 -53.08 15.21
CA PRO A 21 -31.43 -52.18 16.36
C PRO A 21 -30.94 -50.79 15.91
N ALA A 22 -31.67 -49.75 16.33
CA ALA A 22 -31.28 -48.37 16.08
C ALA A 22 -29.86 -48.14 16.60
N ALA A 23 -28.99 -47.58 15.76
CA ALA A 23 -27.66 -47.16 16.17
C ALA A 23 -27.78 -46.23 17.39
N PRO A 24 -26.92 -46.37 18.41
CA PRO A 24 -26.94 -45.47 19.55
C PRO A 24 -26.75 -44.02 19.05
N PRO A 25 -27.43 -43.04 19.66
CA PRO A 25 -27.23 -41.65 19.29
C PRO A 25 -25.75 -41.33 19.43
N VAL A 26 -25.13 -40.83 18.36
CA VAL A 26 -23.79 -40.27 18.42
C VAL A 26 -23.84 -39.18 19.49
N PRO A 27 -23.05 -39.26 20.58
CA PRO A 27 -23.08 -38.23 21.60
C PRO A 27 -22.72 -36.91 20.92
N ALA A 28 -23.59 -35.91 21.09
CA ALA A 28 -23.26 -34.55 20.69
C ALA A 28 -21.89 -34.20 21.31
N PRO A 29 -20.97 -33.56 20.56
CA PRO A 29 -19.69 -33.18 21.13
C PRO A 29 -19.94 -32.41 22.43
N LEU A 30 -19.32 -32.85 23.51
CA LEU A 30 -19.40 -32.19 24.82
C LEU A 30 -19.07 -30.71 24.63
N GLN A 31 -20.09 -29.85 24.73
CA GLN A 31 -19.87 -28.41 24.75
C GLN A 31 -19.05 -28.10 25.99
N VAL A 32 -17.81 -27.64 25.80
CA VAL A 32 -17.01 -27.12 26.90
C VAL A 32 -17.74 -25.88 27.40
N VAL A 33 -18.32 -25.98 28.60
CA VAL A 33 -18.90 -24.82 29.28
C VAL A 33 -17.76 -23.89 29.65
N GLN A 34 -17.72 -22.72 28.99
CA GLN A 34 -16.73 -21.69 29.28
C GLN A 34 -16.91 -21.20 30.72
N GLY A 35 -15.90 -21.40 31.56
CA GLY A 35 -15.91 -20.93 32.94
C GLY A 35 -15.97 -19.40 33.01
N ARG A 36 -16.54 -18.87 34.09
CA ARG A 36 -16.66 -17.43 34.34
C ARG A 36 -15.32 -16.69 34.18
N ASP A 37 -14.24 -17.25 34.72
CA ASP A 37 -12.92 -16.63 34.65
C ASP A 37 -12.39 -16.53 33.21
N ALA A 38 -12.69 -17.52 32.36
CA ALA A 38 -12.31 -17.51 30.95
C ALA A 38 -13.08 -16.43 30.17
N LEU A 39 -14.36 -16.21 30.50
CA LEU A 39 -15.19 -15.14 29.93
C LEU A 39 -14.72 -13.75 30.39
N LEU A 40 -14.28 -13.60 31.65
CA LEU A 40 -13.68 -12.36 32.14
C LEU A 40 -12.34 -12.08 31.46
N ARG A 41 -11.51 -13.09 31.22
CA ARG A 41 -10.29 -12.96 30.40
C ARG A 41 -10.60 -12.54 28.96
N LEU A 42 -11.65 -13.08 28.36
CA LEU A 42 -12.11 -12.65 27.03
C LEU A 42 -12.55 -11.18 27.06
N SER A 43 -13.35 -10.77 28.04
CA SER A 43 -13.77 -9.36 28.22
C SER A 43 -12.57 -8.43 28.33
N ALA A 44 -11.59 -8.78 29.17
CA ALA A 44 -10.33 -8.06 29.28
C ALA A 44 -9.61 -7.99 27.93
N ARG A 45 -9.43 -9.12 27.25
CA ARG A 45 -8.73 -9.16 25.95
C ARG A 45 -9.39 -8.29 24.88
N LEU A 46 -10.71 -8.23 24.83
CA LEU A 46 -11.43 -7.36 23.91
C LEU A 46 -11.20 -5.87 24.21
N ARG A 47 -11.01 -5.48 25.48
CA ARG A 47 -10.65 -4.10 25.84
C ARG A 47 -9.24 -3.72 25.38
N HIS A 48 -8.38 -4.71 25.11
CA HIS A 48 -7.05 -4.55 24.52
C HIS A 48 -7.03 -4.56 22.98
N LEU A 49 -8.18 -4.57 22.28
CA LEU A 49 -8.23 -4.50 20.81
C LEU A 49 -7.53 -3.27 20.22
N ALA A 50 -7.33 -2.23 21.03
CA ALA A 50 -6.45 -1.12 20.70
C ALA A 50 -5.09 -1.62 20.20
N GLU A 51 -4.46 -2.59 20.87
CA GLU A 51 -3.15 -3.17 20.52
C GLU A 51 -3.13 -3.80 19.14
N ASP A 52 -4.29 -4.23 18.63
CA ASP A 52 -4.46 -4.80 17.29
C ASP A 52 -4.83 -3.72 16.25
N GLY A 53 -4.77 -2.45 16.62
CA GLY A 53 -5.11 -1.31 15.76
C GLY A 53 -6.61 -1.05 15.56
N LEU A 54 -7.46 -1.78 16.30
CA LEU A 54 -8.91 -1.57 16.35
C LEU A 54 -9.29 -0.62 17.50
N ASN A 55 -10.54 -0.17 17.56
CA ASN A 55 -11.03 0.65 18.67
C ASN A 55 -12.04 -0.17 19.51
N PRO A 56 -11.71 -0.51 20.78
CA PRO A 56 -12.58 -1.32 21.65
C PRO A 56 -14.01 -0.75 21.82
N ALA A 57 -14.18 0.57 21.73
CA ALA A 57 -15.48 1.23 21.86
C ALA A 57 -16.49 0.78 20.79
N ASP A 58 -16.03 0.24 19.67
CA ASP A 58 -16.88 -0.18 18.56
C ASP A 58 -17.51 -1.58 18.72
N TYR A 59 -17.19 -2.28 19.81
CA TYR A 59 -17.59 -3.68 20.01
C TYR A 59 -18.61 -3.89 21.13
N ALA A 60 -19.10 -2.81 21.77
CA ALA A 60 -20.11 -2.88 22.83
C ALA A 60 -19.79 -3.94 23.92
N ILE A 61 -18.52 -3.98 24.37
CA ILE A 61 -18.03 -4.97 25.33
C ILE A 61 -18.77 -4.76 26.67
N PRO A 62 -19.43 -5.79 27.22
CA PRO A 62 -20.20 -5.64 28.45
C PRO A 62 -19.28 -5.33 29.66
N PRO A 63 -19.78 -4.64 30.69
CA PRO A 63 -19.06 -4.46 31.94
C PRO A 63 -18.93 -5.79 32.70
N ASP A 64 -17.83 -5.98 33.42
CA ASP A 64 -17.58 -7.24 34.16
C ASP A 64 -18.57 -7.46 35.31
N ALA A 65 -19.13 -6.39 35.87
CA ALA A 65 -20.17 -6.47 36.90
C ALA A 65 -21.42 -7.23 36.41
N LEU A 66 -21.74 -7.14 35.11
CA LEU A 66 -22.88 -7.85 34.53
C LEU A 66 -22.69 -9.37 34.62
N ALA A 67 -21.44 -9.87 34.62
CA ALA A 67 -21.17 -11.30 34.76
C ALA A 67 -21.61 -11.87 36.13
N ALA A 68 -21.78 -11.02 37.14
CA ALA A 68 -22.28 -11.41 38.46
C ALA A 68 -23.80 -11.23 38.58
N SER A 69 -24.34 -10.11 38.06
CA SER A 69 -25.76 -9.77 38.21
C SER A 69 -26.67 -10.48 37.20
N ASP A 70 -26.20 -10.67 35.97
CA ASP A 70 -26.92 -11.38 34.90
C ASP A 70 -25.92 -12.10 33.98
N PRO A 71 -25.46 -13.31 34.39
CA PRO A 71 -24.48 -14.08 33.63
C PRO A 71 -24.92 -14.41 32.20
N ALA A 72 -26.22 -14.60 31.97
CA ALA A 72 -26.76 -14.93 30.66
C ALA A 72 -26.69 -13.71 29.71
N ALA A 73 -27.10 -12.53 30.18
CA ALA A 73 -26.96 -11.30 29.41
C ALA A 73 -25.49 -10.95 29.15
N HIS A 74 -24.61 -11.11 30.14
CA HIS A 74 -23.17 -10.91 29.96
C HIS A 74 -22.60 -11.84 28.87
N LEU A 75 -22.90 -13.14 28.92
CA LEU A 75 -22.43 -14.10 27.94
C LEU A 75 -22.92 -13.76 26.52
N LEU A 76 -24.20 -13.40 26.37
CA LEU A 76 -24.76 -13.03 25.07
C LEU A 76 -24.09 -11.78 24.48
N ALA A 77 -23.98 -10.71 25.27
CA ALA A 77 -23.33 -9.47 24.86
C ALA A 77 -21.85 -9.69 24.53
N LEU A 78 -21.15 -10.47 25.36
CA LEU A 78 -19.74 -10.79 25.16
C LEU A 78 -19.51 -11.61 23.88
N ARG A 79 -20.38 -12.59 23.58
CA ARG A 79 -20.30 -13.36 22.33
C ARG A 79 -20.51 -12.48 21.10
N HIS A 80 -21.44 -11.54 21.14
CA HIS A 80 -21.61 -10.57 20.05
C HIS A 80 -20.38 -9.69 19.86
N ALA A 81 -19.82 -9.14 20.95
CA ALA A 81 -18.60 -8.34 20.92
C ALA A 81 -17.41 -9.14 20.34
N ALA A 82 -17.22 -10.37 20.83
CA ALA A 82 -16.14 -11.24 20.42
C ALA A 82 -16.27 -11.70 18.96
N ALA A 83 -17.47 -12.04 18.49
CA ALA A 83 -17.71 -12.39 17.10
C ALA A 83 -17.43 -11.21 16.15
N ALA A 84 -17.86 -10.01 16.52
CA ALA A 84 -17.58 -8.80 15.76
C ALA A 84 -16.07 -8.49 15.68
N ALA A 85 -15.35 -8.61 16.80
CA ALA A 85 -13.91 -8.42 16.86
C ALA A 85 -13.16 -9.48 16.05
N LEU A 86 -13.55 -10.76 16.17
CA LEU A 86 -12.94 -11.87 15.44
C LEU A 86 -13.11 -11.70 13.93
N ALA A 87 -14.28 -11.30 13.46
CA ALA A 87 -14.52 -11.03 12.04
C ALA A 87 -13.58 -9.94 11.49
N ASP A 88 -13.36 -8.87 12.27
CA ASP A 88 -12.46 -7.79 11.88
C ASP A 88 -10.99 -8.19 12.00
N LEU A 89 -10.60 -9.00 12.99
CA LEU A 89 -9.22 -9.49 13.12
C LEU A 89 -8.84 -10.45 11.98
N LEU A 90 -9.76 -11.31 11.56
CA LEU A 90 -9.50 -12.30 10.51
C LEU A 90 -9.40 -11.65 9.13
N HIS A 91 -10.32 -10.73 8.84
CA HIS A 91 -10.55 -10.26 7.48
C HIS A 91 -10.42 -8.74 7.32
N GLY A 92 -10.04 -8.03 8.37
CA GLY A 92 -9.99 -6.57 8.42
C GLY A 92 -11.35 -5.92 8.57
N ARG A 93 -11.33 -4.69 9.07
CA ARG A 93 -12.52 -3.89 9.27
C ARG A 93 -12.93 -3.16 7.99
N VAL A 94 -11.96 -2.64 7.22
CA VAL A 94 -12.22 -1.95 5.94
C VAL A 94 -12.22 -2.95 4.79
N ARG A 95 -13.36 -3.49 4.39
CA ARG A 95 -13.43 -4.54 3.36
C ARG A 95 -13.14 -4.03 1.96
N ASP A 96 -13.69 -2.88 1.66
CA ASP A 96 -13.53 -2.17 0.40
C ASP A 96 -13.36 -0.68 0.72
N LEU A 97 -12.66 0.03 -0.15
CA LEU A 97 -12.46 1.47 -0.04
C LEU A 97 -12.42 2.06 -1.46
N PRO A 98 -13.30 3.03 -1.79
CA PRO A 98 -13.27 3.65 -3.11
C PRO A 98 -11.88 4.18 -3.47
N ASN A 99 -11.49 4.00 -4.73
CA ASN A 99 -10.16 4.36 -5.24
C ASN A 99 -8.99 3.57 -4.64
N ARG A 100 -9.24 2.41 -4.01
CA ARG A 100 -8.21 1.46 -3.55
C ARG A 100 -8.35 0.07 -4.19
N PRO A 101 -8.23 -0.03 -5.54
CA PRO A 101 -8.28 -1.33 -6.22
C PRO A 101 -7.12 -2.27 -5.84
N ASP A 102 -6.11 -1.76 -5.11
CA ASP A 102 -5.03 -2.56 -4.54
C ASP A 102 -5.42 -3.31 -3.25
N LEU A 103 -6.54 -2.93 -2.60
CA LEU A 103 -7.06 -3.59 -1.41
C LEU A 103 -7.81 -4.86 -1.79
N ARG A 104 -7.08 -5.98 -1.90
CA ARG A 104 -7.65 -7.29 -2.20
C ARG A 104 -7.69 -8.15 -0.95
N ARG A 105 -8.85 -8.75 -0.68
CA ARG A 105 -9.04 -9.63 0.48
C ARG A 105 -9.47 -11.04 0.06
N ASP A 106 -8.73 -12.04 0.52
CA ASP A 106 -9.08 -13.45 0.41
C ASP A 106 -9.68 -13.93 1.74
N THR A 107 -10.96 -13.60 1.96
CA THR A 107 -11.69 -14.00 3.16
C THR A 107 -11.99 -15.50 3.19
N ALA A 108 -11.99 -16.15 2.03
CA ALA A 108 -12.22 -17.59 1.90
C ALA A 108 -11.09 -18.41 2.52
N SER A 109 -9.85 -17.92 2.45
CA SER A 109 -8.70 -18.53 3.15
C SER A 109 -8.84 -18.56 4.68
N ARG A 110 -9.80 -17.81 5.25
CA ARG A 110 -10.02 -17.66 6.69
C ARG A 110 -11.51 -17.81 7.01
N PRO A 111 -12.10 -19.01 6.93
CA PRO A 111 -13.54 -19.19 7.06
C PRO A 111 -14.03 -18.78 8.46
N LEU A 112 -14.83 -17.71 8.52
CA LEU A 112 -15.29 -17.13 9.79
C LEU A 112 -16.07 -18.14 10.65
N GLY A 113 -16.87 -19.01 10.03
CA GLY A 113 -17.68 -20.02 10.73
C GLY A 113 -16.84 -20.99 11.57
N ALA A 114 -15.69 -21.45 11.05
CA ALA A 114 -14.79 -22.34 11.79
C ALA A 114 -14.20 -21.65 13.02
N TRP A 115 -13.78 -20.39 12.87
CA TRP A 115 -13.25 -19.58 13.96
C TRP A 115 -14.32 -19.21 15.00
N MET A 116 -15.55 -18.94 14.58
CA MET A 116 -16.67 -18.69 15.48
C MET A 116 -17.05 -19.95 16.27
N ALA A 117 -17.06 -21.11 15.62
CA ALA A 117 -17.30 -22.39 16.30
C ALA A 117 -16.21 -22.69 17.32
N GLU A 118 -14.94 -22.42 16.98
CA GLU A 118 -13.85 -22.56 17.95
C GLU A 118 -13.98 -21.57 19.11
N LEU A 119 -14.25 -20.28 18.84
CA LEU A 119 -14.45 -19.27 19.88
C LEU A 119 -15.56 -19.64 20.87
N ALA A 120 -16.64 -20.26 20.38
CA ALA A 120 -17.77 -20.68 21.22
C ALA A 120 -17.47 -21.89 22.11
N ASN A 121 -16.52 -22.75 21.70
CA ASN A 121 -16.25 -24.04 22.35
C ASN A 121 -14.85 -24.11 23.01
N ALA A 122 -13.99 -23.11 22.83
CA ALA A 122 -12.67 -23.08 23.45
C ALA A 122 -12.78 -22.88 24.97
N ALA A 123 -12.01 -23.64 25.74
CA ALA A 123 -11.86 -23.42 27.18
C ALA A 123 -11.27 -22.02 27.48
N GLU A 124 -10.36 -21.55 26.62
CA GLU A 124 -9.76 -20.21 26.66
C GLU A 124 -10.12 -19.42 25.38
N PRO A 125 -11.30 -18.79 25.30
CA PRO A 125 -11.71 -18.05 24.11
C PRO A 125 -10.86 -16.80 23.84
N ALA A 126 -10.24 -16.21 24.85
CA ALA A 126 -9.28 -15.11 24.68
C ALA A 126 -8.10 -15.52 23.78
N ALA A 127 -7.61 -16.77 23.91
CA ALA A 127 -6.51 -17.28 23.09
C ALA A 127 -6.89 -17.40 21.60
N VAL A 128 -8.16 -17.64 21.28
CA VAL A 128 -8.66 -17.64 19.89
C VAL A 128 -8.52 -16.25 19.28
N ILE A 129 -8.87 -15.20 20.03
CA ILE A 129 -8.69 -13.79 19.63
C ILE A 129 -7.21 -13.47 19.43
N ASP A 130 -6.33 -13.91 20.33
CA ASP A 130 -4.89 -13.69 20.21
C ASP A 130 -4.28 -14.32 18.97
N ARG A 131 -4.65 -15.57 18.65
CA ARG A 131 -4.21 -16.22 17.42
C ARG A 131 -4.70 -15.48 16.20
N ALA A 132 -5.98 -15.09 16.16
CA ALA A 132 -6.53 -14.33 15.03
C ALA A 132 -5.78 -12.99 14.83
N ALA A 133 -5.42 -12.30 15.90
CA ALA A 133 -4.68 -11.06 15.87
C ALA A 133 -3.23 -11.19 15.35
N LEU A 134 -2.63 -12.37 15.45
CA LEU A 134 -1.26 -12.65 15.00
C LEU A 134 -1.17 -13.33 13.62
N LEU A 135 -2.30 -13.69 12.99
CA LEU A 135 -2.32 -14.27 11.64
C LEU A 135 -1.74 -13.38 10.54
N PRO A 136 -1.95 -12.04 10.53
CA PRO A 136 -1.38 -11.21 9.47
C PRO A 136 0.16 -11.27 9.48
N PRO A 137 0.82 -11.30 8.31
CA PRO A 137 2.28 -11.26 8.26
C PRO A 137 2.81 -10.03 9.01
N ASP A 138 3.93 -10.19 9.69
CA ASP A 138 4.58 -9.12 10.47
C ASP A 138 3.73 -8.50 11.61
N ALA A 139 2.61 -9.11 12.00
CA ALA A 139 1.70 -8.56 13.01
C ALA A 139 2.43 -8.22 14.32
N ALA A 140 3.33 -9.09 14.80
CA ALA A 140 4.11 -8.84 16.02
C ALA A 140 4.95 -7.56 15.93
N ALA A 141 5.68 -7.37 14.82
CA ALA A 141 6.51 -6.18 14.61
C ALA A 141 5.66 -4.90 14.52
N LEU A 142 4.53 -4.98 13.81
CA LEU A 142 3.60 -3.86 13.66
C LEU A 142 2.91 -3.49 14.98
N LYS A 143 2.48 -4.48 15.76
CA LYS A 143 1.89 -4.28 17.10
C LYS A 143 2.90 -3.67 18.06
N HIS A 144 4.15 -4.13 18.04
CA HIS A 144 5.23 -3.55 18.83
C HIS A 144 5.49 -2.08 18.44
N ALA A 145 5.56 -1.80 17.13
CA ALA A 145 5.71 -0.43 16.64
C ALA A 145 4.52 0.47 17.01
N LEU A 146 3.30 -0.07 16.98
CA LEU A 146 2.08 0.64 17.39
C LEU A 146 2.07 0.95 18.89
N ALA A 147 2.46 0.00 19.73
CA ALA A 147 2.61 0.21 21.17
C ALA A 147 3.64 1.32 21.45
N ALA A 148 4.81 1.26 20.80
CA ALA A 148 5.84 2.29 20.93
C ALA A 148 5.36 3.67 20.45
N ALA A 149 4.61 3.72 19.34
CA ALA A 149 4.04 4.97 18.83
C ALA A 149 3.02 5.58 19.79
N ARG A 150 2.16 4.77 20.41
CA ARG A 150 1.22 5.23 21.43
C ARG A 150 1.89 5.68 22.71
N ALA A 151 2.89 4.95 23.19
CA ALA A 151 3.66 5.34 24.37
C ALA A 151 4.31 6.72 24.18
N ARG A 152 4.88 6.97 22.98
CA ARG A 152 5.41 8.30 22.63
C ARG A 152 4.33 9.38 22.59
N ALA A 153 3.16 9.10 22.01
CA ALA A 153 2.07 10.06 21.97
C ALA A 153 1.51 10.38 23.37
N ALA A 154 1.43 9.39 24.26
CA ALA A 154 1.00 9.55 25.64
C ALA A 154 2.00 10.33 26.50
N ALA A 155 3.30 10.27 26.17
CA ALA A 155 4.35 11.03 26.86
C ALA A 155 4.30 12.55 26.59
N GLY A 156 3.48 12.99 25.63
CA GLY A 156 3.27 14.40 25.32
C GLY A 156 3.43 14.73 23.83
N PRO A 157 3.14 15.98 23.43
CA PRO A 157 3.29 16.41 22.06
C PRO A 157 4.76 16.33 21.60
N ALA A 158 4.96 16.01 20.32
CA ALA A 158 6.27 16.02 19.71
C ALA A 158 6.80 17.46 19.59
N PRO A 159 8.05 17.75 20.02
CA PRO A 159 8.70 19.00 19.70
C PRO A 159 8.73 19.19 18.18
N VAL A 160 8.27 20.34 17.72
CA VAL A 160 8.30 20.71 16.30
C VAL A 160 9.54 21.53 16.07
N ILE A 161 10.40 21.06 15.17
CA ILE A 161 11.58 21.79 14.74
C ILE A 161 11.10 22.87 13.76
N PRO A 162 11.39 24.16 13.99
CA PRO A 162 10.96 25.25 13.12
C PRO A 162 11.36 25.04 11.65
N PRO A 163 10.58 25.56 10.69
CA PRO A 163 10.96 25.52 9.27
C PRO A 163 12.27 26.27 9.04
N MET A 164 12.91 26.00 7.89
CA MET A 164 14.18 26.60 7.48
C MET A 164 13.97 27.61 6.34
N PRO A 165 13.39 28.80 6.59
CA PRO A 165 13.30 29.82 5.55
C PRO A 165 14.71 30.33 5.21
N GLY A 166 15.06 30.32 3.92
CA GLY A 166 16.35 30.84 3.45
C GLY A 166 17.58 29.94 3.66
N ILE A 167 17.43 28.79 4.33
CA ILE A 167 18.51 27.81 4.54
C ILE A 167 18.09 26.46 3.93
N GLU A 168 18.99 25.81 3.20
CA GLU A 168 18.68 24.54 2.53
C GLU A 168 18.64 23.34 3.48
N ALA A 169 19.51 23.34 4.51
CA ALA A 169 19.64 22.30 5.52
C ALA A 169 20.34 22.81 6.79
N ILE A 170 20.11 22.16 7.93
CA ILE A 170 20.97 22.30 9.12
C ILE A 170 22.20 21.43 8.91
N GLU A 171 23.38 22.04 8.89
CA GLU A 171 24.66 21.37 8.64
C GLU A 171 25.35 20.92 9.94
N PRO A 172 26.10 19.82 9.94
CA PRO A 172 26.96 19.44 11.06
C PRO A 172 27.83 20.61 11.53
N GLY A 173 27.90 20.82 12.85
CA GLY A 173 28.72 21.84 13.49
C GLY A 173 28.11 23.26 13.55
N VAL A 174 26.92 23.50 12.97
CA VAL A 174 26.30 24.84 13.10
C VAL A 174 25.80 25.10 14.52
N THR A 175 25.81 26.37 14.92
CA THR A 175 25.02 26.86 16.05
C THR A 175 23.69 27.40 15.53
N ASP A 176 22.57 26.79 15.93
CA ASP A 176 21.23 27.25 15.61
C ASP A 176 20.35 27.11 16.87
N PRO A 177 20.21 28.20 17.67
CA PRO A 177 19.49 28.18 18.94
C PRO A 177 17.97 27.96 18.77
N ASP A 178 17.43 28.19 17.57
CA ASP A 178 16.00 28.03 17.30
C ASP A 178 15.66 26.56 16.97
N ARG A 179 16.56 25.83 16.31
CA ARG A 179 16.27 24.50 15.74
C ARG A 179 16.98 23.34 16.42
N VAL A 180 18.19 23.53 16.93
CA VAL A 180 18.96 22.42 17.56
C VAL A 180 18.34 21.96 18.88
N PRO A 181 17.88 22.84 19.79
CA PRO A 181 17.21 22.39 21.01
C PRO A 181 15.95 21.54 20.77
N PRO A 182 14.97 21.94 19.92
CA PRO A 182 13.82 21.09 19.62
C PRO A 182 14.19 19.83 18.83
N LEU A 183 15.26 19.86 18.00
CA LEU A 183 15.80 18.67 17.35
C LEU A 183 16.29 17.64 18.37
N ARG A 184 17.08 18.05 19.38
CA ARG A 184 17.55 17.17 20.45
C ARG A 184 16.38 16.57 21.20
N ALA A 185 15.43 17.40 21.65
CA ALA A 185 14.24 16.96 22.36
C ALA A 185 13.42 15.97 21.52
N ARG A 186 13.31 16.20 20.21
CA ARG A 186 12.62 15.30 19.29
C ARG A 186 13.35 13.97 19.15
N LEU A 187 14.66 13.97 19.01
CA LEU A 187 15.46 12.75 18.90
C LEU A 187 15.45 11.93 20.18
N VAL A 188 15.42 12.56 21.36
CA VAL A 188 15.24 11.84 22.65
C VAL A 188 13.93 11.05 22.68
N GLN A 189 12.83 11.59 22.12
CA GLN A 189 11.56 10.85 22.03
C GLN A 189 11.62 9.67 21.04
N LEU A 190 12.50 9.73 20.04
CA LEU A 190 12.62 8.73 18.98
C LEU A 190 13.67 7.67 19.28
N ASP A 191 14.73 8.04 19.99
CA ASP A 191 15.86 7.23 20.41
C ASP A 191 16.26 7.66 21.84
N ALA A 192 15.86 6.86 22.83
CA ALA A 192 16.12 7.16 24.24
C ALA A 192 17.63 7.24 24.57
N SER A 193 18.51 6.64 23.76
CA SER A 193 19.96 6.73 23.96
C SER A 193 20.49 8.16 23.78
N VAL A 194 19.76 9.01 23.03
CA VAL A 194 20.12 10.42 22.82
C VAL A 194 20.06 11.21 24.13
N ALA A 195 19.24 10.79 25.09
CA ALA A 195 19.14 11.43 26.41
C ALA A 195 20.42 11.31 27.24
N GLN A 196 21.32 10.38 26.88
CA GLN A 196 22.56 10.10 27.61
C GLN A 196 23.77 10.85 27.01
N LEU A 197 23.59 11.55 25.88
CA LEU A 197 24.68 12.28 25.23
C LEU A 197 25.07 13.49 26.07
N ALA A 198 26.38 13.73 26.20
CA ALA A 198 26.88 14.93 26.85
C ALA A 198 26.53 16.16 25.98
N VAL A 199 26.02 17.21 26.61
CA VAL A 199 25.64 18.45 25.91
C VAL A 199 26.48 19.59 26.47
N ALA A 200 27.50 20.01 25.71
CA ALA A 200 28.31 21.17 26.05
C ALA A 200 27.56 22.48 25.74
N ASP A 201 26.93 22.55 24.57
CA ASP A 201 26.06 23.66 24.16
C ASP A 201 24.79 23.10 23.48
N PRO A 202 23.58 23.32 24.03
CA PRO A 202 22.33 22.82 23.46
C PRO A 202 21.99 23.43 22.10
N ALA A 203 22.57 24.56 21.71
CA ALA A 203 22.35 25.21 20.42
C ALA A 203 23.29 24.72 19.31
N VAL A 204 24.33 23.95 19.63
CA VAL A 204 25.31 23.44 18.66
C VAL A 204 24.90 22.07 18.14
N TYR A 205 24.93 21.88 16.82
CA TYR A 205 24.73 20.58 16.18
C TYR A 205 26.04 19.77 16.17
N ASP A 206 26.40 19.23 17.35
CA ASP A 206 27.65 18.50 17.58
C ASP A 206 27.70 17.09 16.96
N ASP A 207 28.89 16.49 16.98
CA ASP A 207 29.16 15.18 16.37
C ASP A 207 28.29 14.05 16.95
N ASP A 208 27.99 14.10 18.24
CA ASP A 208 27.13 13.13 18.92
C ASP A 208 25.67 13.23 18.41
N LEU A 209 25.16 14.45 18.26
CA LEU A 209 23.84 14.67 17.68
C LEU A 209 23.82 14.32 16.19
N VAL A 210 24.90 14.60 15.45
CA VAL A 210 25.05 14.20 14.03
C VAL A 210 24.99 12.68 13.90
N ALA A 211 25.65 11.94 14.78
CA ALA A 211 25.56 10.48 14.81
C ALA A 211 24.12 10.00 15.10
N ALA A 212 23.41 10.65 16.01
CA ALA A 212 21.99 10.36 16.27
C ALA A 212 21.10 10.62 15.05
N VAL A 213 21.30 11.74 14.35
CA VAL A 213 20.57 12.07 13.12
C VAL A 213 20.87 11.05 12.02
N LYS A 214 22.11 10.60 11.86
CA LYS A 214 22.47 9.55 10.89
C LYS A 214 21.75 8.24 11.19
N ARG A 215 21.66 7.84 12.46
CA ARG A 215 20.86 6.67 12.88
C ARG A 215 19.38 6.84 12.54
N PHE A 216 18.81 8.01 12.85
CA PHE A 216 17.43 8.34 12.50
C PHE A 216 17.18 8.30 10.99
N GLN A 217 18.04 8.94 10.19
CA GLN A 217 17.97 8.92 8.74
C GLN A 217 18.02 7.48 8.19
N ALA A 218 18.93 6.65 8.67
CA ALA A 218 19.03 5.24 8.27
C ALA A 218 17.75 4.44 8.64
N ALA A 219 17.19 4.68 9.82
CA ALA A 219 15.94 4.05 10.26
C ALA A 219 14.74 4.47 9.38
N GLU A 220 14.67 5.75 9.02
CA GLU A 220 13.65 6.30 8.09
C GLU A 220 13.92 5.96 6.61
N GLY A 221 15.04 5.29 6.31
CA GLY A 221 15.44 4.96 4.94
C GLY A 221 15.72 6.21 4.10
N LEU A 222 16.32 7.22 4.73
CA LEU A 222 16.91 8.42 4.14
C LEU A 222 18.43 8.23 4.01
N GLN A 223 19.08 9.10 3.23
CA GLN A 223 20.55 9.13 3.18
C GLN A 223 21.09 9.53 4.56
N ALA A 224 21.95 8.70 5.15
CA ALA A 224 22.51 8.89 6.49
C ALA A 224 23.75 9.80 6.45
N ASP A 225 23.59 11.02 5.96
CA ASP A 225 24.66 12.02 5.82
C ASP A 225 24.79 12.96 7.04
N GLY A 226 23.81 12.96 7.95
CA GLY A 226 23.74 13.87 9.08
C GLY A 226 23.27 15.29 8.71
N ARG A 227 22.91 15.55 7.44
CA ARG A 227 22.41 16.85 7.00
C ARG A 227 20.90 16.89 7.17
N ILE A 228 20.38 17.88 7.90
CA ILE A 228 18.93 17.99 8.12
C ILE A 228 18.33 18.86 7.03
N GLY A 229 18.15 18.27 5.85
CA GLY A 229 17.39 18.89 4.76
C GLY A 229 15.88 18.82 4.98
N ARG A 230 15.11 19.39 4.05
CA ARG A 230 13.63 19.45 4.11
C ARG A 230 12.96 18.10 4.41
N MET A 231 13.53 16.99 3.94
CA MET A 231 12.95 15.66 4.12
C MET A 231 13.24 15.05 5.49
N THR A 232 14.48 15.17 5.98
CA THR A 232 14.82 14.77 7.34
C THR A 232 13.99 15.60 8.32
N LEU A 233 13.86 16.92 8.07
CA LEU A 233 13.00 17.79 8.86
C LEU A 233 11.53 17.35 8.83
N ALA A 234 10.98 17.03 7.65
CA ALA A 234 9.60 16.55 7.54
C ALA A 234 9.37 15.19 8.26
N ALA A 235 10.36 14.29 8.22
CA ALA A 235 10.30 13.01 8.94
C ALA A 235 10.39 13.23 10.46
N LEU A 236 11.30 14.08 10.94
CA LEU A 236 11.42 14.46 12.34
C LEU A 236 10.12 15.08 12.86
N ASN A 237 9.53 16.00 12.10
CA ASN A 237 8.30 16.70 12.45
C ASN A 237 7.01 15.88 12.19
N ARG A 238 7.10 14.59 11.81
CA ARG A 238 5.93 13.74 11.64
C ARG A 238 5.14 13.63 12.95
N PRO A 239 3.85 14.01 12.99
CA PRO A 239 3.04 13.90 14.21
C PRO A 239 2.94 12.44 14.67
N GLY A 240 2.99 12.20 15.99
CA GLY A 240 2.86 10.86 16.57
C GLY A 240 1.56 10.15 16.16
N GLU A 241 0.45 10.89 16.14
CA GLU A 241 -0.86 10.40 15.70
C GLU A 241 -0.88 9.93 14.25
N ALA A 242 -0.11 10.57 13.35
CA ALA A 242 -0.01 10.12 11.96
C ALA A 242 0.63 8.73 11.89
N ALA A 243 1.70 8.49 12.65
CA ALA A 243 2.33 7.18 12.71
C ALA A 243 1.40 6.11 13.29
N ILE A 244 0.63 6.44 14.34
CA ILE A 244 -0.39 5.55 14.91
C ILE A 244 -1.42 5.16 13.83
N ARG A 245 -1.96 6.14 13.10
CA ARG A 245 -2.92 5.87 12.01
C ARG A 245 -2.32 4.98 10.92
N GLN A 246 -1.13 5.29 10.43
CA GLN A 246 -0.46 4.48 9.40
C GLN A 246 -0.22 3.02 9.88
N LEU A 247 0.17 2.82 11.14
CA LEU A 247 0.37 1.49 11.71
C LEU A 247 -0.95 0.71 11.85
N ARG A 248 -2.05 1.38 12.22
CA ARG A 248 -3.39 0.79 12.26
C ARG A 248 -3.87 0.35 10.88
N VAL A 249 -3.70 1.22 9.88
CA VAL A 249 -3.98 0.93 8.46
C VAL A 249 -3.15 -0.28 8.00
N ALA A 250 -1.86 -0.29 8.33
CA ALA A 250 -0.93 -1.35 7.98
C ALA A 250 -1.32 -2.72 8.55
N LEU A 251 -1.80 -2.76 9.80
CA LEU A 251 -2.35 -3.97 10.42
C LEU A 251 -3.62 -4.42 9.70
N ASP A 252 -4.57 -3.52 9.47
CA ASP A 252 -5.85 -3.86 8.88
C ASP A 252 -5.74 -4.33 7.41
N MET A 253 -4.91 -3.66 6.62
CA MET A 253 -4.63 -4.01 5.22
C MET A 253 -4.01 -5.41 5.06
N ARG A 254 -3.26 -5.90 6.06
CA ARG A 254 -2.63 -7.23 6.03
C ARG A 254 -3.59 -8.37 6.40
N ARG A 255 -4.74 -8.06 7.00
CA ARG A 255 -5.74 -9.07 7.36
C ARG A 255 -6.41 -9.60 6.11
N ALA A 256 -6.36 -10.90 5.93
CA ALA A 256 -6.84 -11.60 4.72
C ALA A 256 -6.30 -10.98 3.42
N ALA A 257 -5.12 -10.33 3.41
CA ALA A 257 -4.56 -9.80 2.18
C ALA A 257 -4.38 -10.93 1.17
N ALA A 258 -4.98 -10.78 -0.02
CA ALA A 258 -4.85 -11.79 -1.06
C ALA A 258 -3.39 -11.88 -1.50
N PRO A 259 -2.85 -13.10 -1.72
CA PRO A 259 -1.51 -13.24 -2.25
C PRO A 259 -1.40 -12.57 -3.64
N PRO A 260 -0.19 -12.25 -4.08
CA PRO A 260 0.02 -11.80 -5.46
C PRO A 260 -0.48 -12.85 -6.46
N GLU A 261 -1.08 -12.41 -7.56
CA GLU A 261 -1.71 -13.31 -8.55
C GLU A 261 -0.71 -14.06 -9.43
N ALA A 262 0.51 -13.54 -9.55
CA ALA A 262 1.51 -14.08 -10.45
C ALA A 262 2.89 -14.12 -9.78
N ASP A 263 3.58 -15.25 -9.95
CA ASP A 263 4.95 -15.40 -9.46
C ASP A 263 5.92 -14.45 -10.19
N ARG A 264 5.78 -14.33 -11.52
CA ARG A 264 6.49 -13.35 -12.35
C ARG A 264 5.66 -12.06 -12.48
N ARG A 265 6.09 -10.96 -11.85
CA ARG A 265 5.35 -9.69 -11.83
C ARG A 265 6.20 -8.47 -11.49
N ILE A 266 5.69 -7.30 -11.83
CA ILE A 266 6.22 -6.00 -11.41
C ILE A 266 5.30 -5.43 -10.31
N GLU A 267 5.91 -5.01 -9.22
CA GLU A 267 5.26 -4.33 -8.10
C GLU A 267 5.79 -2.89 -8.04
N VAL A 268 4.91 -1.90 -8.22
CA VAL A 268 5.22 -0.48 -8.04
C VAL A 268 4.57 -0.03 -6.75
N ASN A 269 5.38 0.12 -5.69
CA ASN A 269 4.91 0.72 -4.45
C ASN A 269 5.03 2.23 -4.56
N ILE A 270 3.89 2.91 -4.70
CA ILE A 270 3.82 4.35 -4.93
C ILE A 270 4.29 5.13 -3.69
N ALA A 271 3.87 4.72 -2.49
CA ALA A 271 4.25 5.39 -1.24
C ALA A 271 5.77 5.29 -0.97
N GLN A 272 6.39 4.16 -1.35
CA GLN A 272 7.84 3.97 -1.26
C GLN A 272 8.61 4.51 -2.48
N GLN A 273 7.90 4.88 -3.55
CA GLN A 273 8.48 5.37 -4.80
C GLN A 273 9.54 4.41 -5.33
N ARG A 274 9.16 3.13 -5.41
CA ARG A 274 10.06 2.02 -5.72
C ARG A 274 9.36 0.96 -6.57
N LEU A 275 10.10 0.35 -7.48
CA LEU A 275 9.65 -0.76 -8.31
C LEU A 275 10.47 -2.01 -7.98
N ARG A 276 9.78 -3.17 -7.87
CA ARG A 276 10.40 -4.50 -7.81
C ARG A 276 9.87 -5.38 -8.94
N MET A 277 10.77 -6.02 -9.68
CA MET A 277 10.42 -7.17 -10.51
C MET A 277 10.66 -8.44 -9.69
N VAL A 278 9.63 -9.24 -9.49
CA VAL A 278 9.69 -10.51 -8.75
C VAL A 278 9.48 -11.66 -9.73
N GLU A 279 10.23 -12.73 -9.56
CA GLU A 279 10.09 -13.99 -10.31
C GLU A 279 10.65 -15.14 -9.48
N GLY A 280 9.93 -16.25 -9.37
CA GLY A 280 10.30 -17.40 -8.54
C GLY A 280 10.44 -17.04 -7.05
N GLY A 281 9.61 -16.14 -6.55
CA GLY A 281 9.73 -15.57 -5.20
C GLY A 281 10.98 -14.70 -4.95
N ARG A 282 11.81 -14.43 -5.96
CA ARG A 282 13.05 -13.63 -5.83
C ARG A 282 12.90 -12.27 -6.49
N VAL A 283 13.50 -11.24 -5.88
CA VAL A 283 13.59 -9.90 -6.49
C VAL A 283 14.68 -9.94 -7.57
N ARG A 284 14.28 -9.78 -8.83
CA ARG A 284 15.16 -9.76 -10.02
C ARG A 284 15.68 -8.37 -10.35
N LEU A 285 14.86 -7.35 -10.10
CA LEU A 285 15.17 -5.95 -10.32
C LEU A 285 14.60 -5.13 -9.17
N ASP A 286 15.40 -4.20 -8.69
CA ASP A 286 15.07 -3.30 -7.61
C ASP A 286 15.57 -1.89 -7.99
N MET A 287 14.64 -0.94 -8.07
CA MET A 287 14.98 0.42 -8.46
C MET A 287 14.06 1.48 -7.86
N ALA A 288 14.59 2.69 -7.70
CA ALA A 288 13.80 3.86 -7.42
C ALA A 288 12.90 4.21 -8.63
N VAL A 289 11.74 4.81 -8.34
CA VAL A 289 10.90 5.42 -9.38
C VAL A 289 10.49 6.85 -8.99
N ILE A 290 10.14 7.65 -9.99
CA ILE A 290 9.48 8.95 -9.80
C ILE A 290 8.00 8.77 -10.14
N VAL A 291 7.15 9.15 -9.20
CA VAL A 291 5.68 9.08 -9.28
C VAL A 291 5.07 10.46 -9.41
N GLY A 292 3.76 10.52 -9.59
CA GLY A 292 2.98 11.74 -9.69
C GLY A 292 3.15 12.65 -8.46
N ARG A 293 3.13 13.96 -8.66
CA ARG A 293 2.96 14.91 -7.54
C ARG A 293 1.57 14.74 -6.91
N PRO A 294 1.33 15.18 -5.66
CA PRO A 294 0.03 15.01 -5.00
C PRO A 294 -1.17 15.55 -5.79
N THR A 295 -1.02 16.67 -6.50
CA THR A 295 -2.07 17.26 -7.36
C THR A 295 -2.29 16.52 -8.69
N ARG A 296 -1.45 15.52 -9.00
CA ARG A 296 -1.47 14.68 -10.20
C ARG A 296 -1.03 13.25 -9.83
N ALA A 297 -1.70 12.68 -8.82
CA ALA A 297 -1.30 11.42 -8.23
C ALA A 297 -1.22 10.29 -9.27
N THR A 298 -0.22 9.42 -9.15
CA THR A 298 -0.18 8.17 -9.92
C THR A 298 -1.34 7.28 -9.45
N PRO A 299 -2.22 6.82 -10.36
CA PRO A 299 -3.34 5.96 -9.98
C PRO A 299 -2.87 4.57 -9.59
N LEU A 300 -3.69 3.89 -8.79
CA LEU A 300 -3.50 2.50 -8.42
C LEU A 300 -4.11 1.61 -9.51
N LEU A 301 -3.29 0.73 -10.08
CA LEU A 301 -3.64 -0.01 -11.30
C LEU A 301 -3.19 -1.48 -11.20
N GLN A 302 -3.95 -2.35 -11.84
CA GLN A 302 -3.59 -3.74 -12.10
C GLN A 302 -3.61 -3.95 -13.61
N VAL A 303 -2.44 -3.94 -14.23
CA VAL A 303 -2.27 -3.91 -15.70
C VAL A 303 -1.17 -4.88 -16.12
N ARG A 304 -0.80 -4.91 -17.40
CA ARG A 304 0.28 -5.76 -17.91
C ARG A 304 1.23 -4.95 -18.79
N LEU A 305 2.53 -5.18 -18.63
CA LEU A 305 3.53 -4.71 -19.58
C LEU A 305 3.40 -5.53 -20.86
N ALA A 306 2.93 -4.88 -21.92
CA ALA A 306 2.56 -5.53 -23.18
C ALA A 306 3.61 -5.32 -24.28
N SER A 307 4.18 -4.12 -24.38
CA SER A 307 5.17 -3.79 -25.39
C SER A 307 6.16 -2.75 -24.89
N VAL A 308 7.27 -2.63 -25.60
CA VAL A 308 8.28 -1.59 -25.37
C VAL A 308 8.48 -0.80 -26.65
N MET A 309 8.56 0.52 -26.51
CA MET A 309 8.85 1.47 -27.58
C MET A 309 10.19 2.14 -27.32
N LEU A 310 11.10 2.03 -28.27
CA LEU A 310 12.42 2.65 -28.28
C LEU A 310 12.34 3.99 -29.01
N ASN A 311 13.06 4.99 -28.50
CA ASN A 311 13.04 6.37 -28.97
C ASN A 311 11.60 6.89 -29.18
N PRO A 312 10.74 6.84 -28.14
CA PRO A 312 9.34 7.20 -28.29
C PRO A 312 9.18 8.69 -28.60
N PRO A 313 8.36 9.09 -29.59
CA PRO A 313 7.80 10.44 -29.58
C PRO A 313 6.86 10.58 -28.38
N TRP A 314 6.70 11.80 -27.89
CA TRP A 314 5.76 12.10 -26.81
C TRP A 314 4.58 12.91 -27.34
N GLY A 315 3.42 12.26 -27.50
CA GLY A 315 2.16 12.99 -27.60
C GLY A 315 1.84 13.59 -26.24
N VAL A 316 1.89 14.90 -26.12
CA VAL A 316 1.72 15.60 -24.85
C VAL A 316 0.24 15.59 -24.47
N PRO A 317 -0.15 15.04 -23.30
CA PRO A 317 -1.53 15.11 -22.84
C PRO A 317 -1.98 16.57 -22.70
N GLU A 318 -3.24 16.85 -22.99
CA GLU A 318 -3.81 18.21 -23.03
C GLU A 318 -3.51 18.99 -21.73
N ARG A 319 -3.64 18.32 -20.58
CA ARG A 319 -3.33 18.92 -19.29
C ARG A 319 -1.85 19.32 -19.15
N ASN A 320 -0.91 18.50 -19.63
CA ASN A 320 0.51 18.85 -19.62
C ASN A 320 0.81 20.00 -20.58
N ALA A 321 0.20 19.99 -21.77
CA ALA A 321 0.31 21.08 -22.73
C ALA A 321 -0.12 22.41 -22.09
N ARG A 322 -1.25 22.41 -21.40
CA ARG A 322 -1.83 23.56 -20.70
C ARG A 322 -1.02 24.02 -19.48
N GLU A 323 -0.77 23.12 -18.53
CA GLU A 323 -0.24 23.51 -17.22
C GLU A 323 1.29 23.59 -17.18
N ASP A 324 1.98 22.78 -17.99
CA ASP A 324 3.44 22.67 -17.93
C ASP A 324 4.14 23.30 -19.14
N LEU A 325 3.57 23.20 -20.35
CA LEU A 325 4.22 23.66 -21.58
C LEU A 325 3.81 25.08 -21.99
N LEU A 326 2.54 25.47 -21.86
CA LEU A 326 2.09 26.81 -22.21
C LEU A 326 2.91 27.92 -21.53
N PRO A 327 3.24 27.87 -20.21
CA PRO A 327 4.13 28.86 -19.60
C PRO A 327 5.53 28.91 -20.25
N LYS A 328 6.06 27.75 -20.67
CA LYS A 328 7.38 27.65 -21.32
C LYS A 328 7.35 28.19 -22.75
N PHE A 329 6.29 27.90 -23.51
CA PHE A 329 6.07 28.50 -24.82
C PHE A 329 5.89 30.02 -24.73
N ARG A 330 5.13 30.53 -23.76
CA ARG A 330 5.01 31.99 -23.51
C ARG A 330 6.35 32.66 -23.20
N SER A 331 7.24 31.95 -22.49
CA SER A 331 8.55 32.46 -22.12
C SER A 331 9.56 32.40 -23.28
N ASN A 332 9.67 31.26 -23.97
CA ASN A 332 10.63 31.07 -25.04
C ASN A 332 10.20 29.94 -26.01
N PRO A 333 9.43 30.25 -27.07
CA PRO A 333 8.99 29.25 -28.06
C PRO A 333 10.17 28.61 -28.80
N ARG A 334 11.22 29.38 -29.09
CA ARG A 334 12.43 28.87 -29.78
C ARG A 334 13.10 27.76 -28.99
N ALA A 335 13.29 27.96 -27.68
CA ALA A 335 13.89 26.93 -26.82
C ALA A 335 13.02 25.65 -26.74
N MET A 336 11.70 25.77 -26.92
CA MET A 336 10.82 24.60 -27.02
C MET A 336 11.03 23.85 -28.34
N MET A 337 11.16 24.57 -29.45
CA MET A 337 11.48 23.96 -30.76
C MET A 337 12.85 23.26 -30.75
N GLU A 338 13.86 23.88 -30.15
CA GLU A 338 15.20 23.28 -29.98
C GLU A 338 15.17 22.00 -29.14
N LYS A 339 14.20 21.88 -28.22
CA LYS A 339 13.92 20.66 -27.44
C LYS A 339 13.06 19.64 -28.20
N GLY A 340 12.77 19.89 -29.47
CA GLY A 340 12.02 18.98 -30.35
C GLY A 340 10.51 19.06 -30.19
N PHE A 341 9.95 20.11 -29.57
CA PHE A 341 8.50 20.28 -29.52
C PHE A 341 7.95 20.82 -30.85
N ARG A 342 6.95 20.13 -31.38
CA ARG A 342 6.15 20.48 -32.57
C ARG A 342 4.74 20.82 -32.15
N VAL A 343 4.15 21.80 -32.82
CA VAL A 343 2.81 22.31 -32.53
C VAL A 343 1.94 22.03 -33.75
N TYR A 344 0.78 21.45 -33.50
CA TYR A 344 -0.19 21.13 -34.52
C TYR A 344 -1.50 21.86 -34.22
N GLY A 345 -2.06 22.54 -35.21
CA GLY A 345 -3.43 23.06 -35.18
C GLY A 345 -4.32 22.31 -36.15
N THR A 346 -5.51 22.87 -36.36
CA THR A 346 -6.48 22.36 -37.33
C THR A 346 -6.70 23.41 -38.42
N ALA A 347 -6.54 23.02 -39.68
CA ALA A 347 -6.92 23.81 -40.85
C ALA A 347 -7.75 22.90 -41.77
N ASP A 348 -8.93 23.37 -42.19
CA ASP A 348 -9.87 22.61 -43.04
C ASP A 348 -10.22 21.21 -42.52
N GLY A 349 -10.24 21.05 -41.19
CA GLY A 349 -10.48 19.77 -40.51
C GLY A 349 -9.27 18.83 -40.44
N GLU A 350 -8.14 19.21 -41.06
CA GLU A 350 -6.91 18.43 -41.04
C GLU A 350 -5.89 18.97 -40.03
N ARG A 351 -5.05 18.06 -39.51
CA ARG A 351 -3.97 18.42 -38.59
C ARG A 351 -2.79 18.96 -39.37
N VAL A 352 -2.48 20.23 -39.17
CA VAL A 352 -1.35 20.91 -39.81
C VAL A 352 -0.30 21.33 -38.79
N GLU A 353 0.97 21.17 -39.14
CA GLU A 353 2.07 21.66 -38.32
C GLU A 353 2.17 23.19 -38.44
N ILE A 354 2.31 23.86 -37.30
CA ILE A 354 2.39 25.31 -37.20
C ILE A 354 3.73 25.69 -36.60
N ASP A 355 4.40 26.69 -37.18
CA ASP A 355 5.60 27.28 -36.59
C ASP A 355 5.26 27.92 -35.24
N PRO A 356 5.81 27.41 -34.11
CA PRO A 356 5.57 27.97 -32.78
C PRO A 356 5.94 29.46 -32.67
N MET A 357 6.85 29.98 -33.50
CA MET A 357 7.22 31.40 -33.50
C MET A 357 6.13 32.32 -34.05
N ARG A 358 5.16 31.78 -34.81
CA ARG A 358 4.05 32.54 -35.39
C ARG A 358 2.80 32.58 -34.51
N VAL A 359 2.81 31.84 -33.40
CA VAL A 359 1.69 31.75 -32.46
C VAL A 359 1.84 32.84 -31.40
N ASP A 360 0.78 33.62 -31.19
CA ASP A 360 0.70 34.53 -30.04
C ASP A 360 0.36 33.74 -28.76
N TRP A 361 1.39 33.17 -28.13
CA TRP A 361 1.23 32.35 -26.92
C TRP A 361 0.64 33.10 -25.72
N ARG A 362 0.74 34.44 -25.70
CA ARG A 362 0.25 35.24 -24.57
C ARG A 362 -1.28 35.36 -24.59
N SER A 363 -1.91 35.33 -25.76
CA SER A 363 -3.38 35.35 -25.88
C SER A 363 -4.05 33.99 -25.66
N ILE A 364 -3.30 32.88 -25.75
CA ILE A 364 -3.84 31.53 -25.52
C ILE A 364 -4.25 31.36 -24.06
N GLN A 365 -5.52 31.09 -23.80
CA GLN A 365 -6.02 30.81 -22.46
C GLN A 365 -5.81 29.33 -22.08
N PRO A 366 -5.42 29.01 -20.84
CA PRO A 366 -5.17 27.63 -20.44
C PRO A 366 -6.39 26.70 -20.63
N ASP A 367 -7.59 27.16 -20.26
CA ASP A 367 -8.84 26.41 -20.39
C ASP A 367 -9.26 26.15 -21.84
N ARG A 368 -8.69 26.87 -22.80
CA ARG A 368 -8.96 26.76 -24.24
C ARG A 368 -7.65 26.62 -25.02
N PHE A 369 -6.90 25.55 -24.77
CA PHE A 369 -5.67 25.26 -25.49
C PHE A 369 -5.99 24.62 -26.86
N PRO A 370 -5.85 25.33 -28.00
CA PRO A 370 -6.42 24.88 -29.28
C PRO A 370 -5.45 24.01 -30.10
N TYR A 371 -4.31 23.63 -29.54
CA TYR A 371 -3.23 22.95 -30.24
C TYR A 371 -2.97 21.56 -29.67
N VAL A 372 -2.42 20.69 -30.51
CA VAL A 372 -1.81 19.43 -30.07
C VAL A 372 -0.31 19.58 -30.11
N ILE A 373 0.36 19.21 -29.01
CA ILE A 373 1.81 19.25 -28.92
C ILE A 373 2.37 17.83 -29.01
N ARG A 374 3.39 17.65 -29.83
CA ARG A 374 4.24 16.45 -29.85
C ARG A 374 5.66 16.84 -29.52
N GLN A 375 6.36 16.07 -28.71
CA GLN A 375 7.81 16.11 -28.65
C GLN A 375 8.40 14.99 -29.51
N ASP A 376 9.28 15.34 -30.42
CA ASP A 376 10.00 14.37 -31.24
C ASP A 376 10.94 13.52 -30.37
N ALA A 377 11.32 12.35 -30.88
CA ALA A 377 12.29 11.49 -30.21
C ALA A 377 13.67 12.17 -30.12
N GLY A 378 14.37 11.99 -29.01
CA GLY A 378 15.71 12.55 -28.80
C GLY A 378 16.13 12.58 -27.34
N GLU A 379 17.38 13.01 -27.08
CA GLU A 379 17.95 13.05 -25.73
C GLU A 379 17.18 13.99 -24.78
N ALA A 380 16.55 15.04 -25.31
CA ALA A 380 15.73 15.98 -24.54
C ALA A 380 14.27 15.50 -24.36
N ASN A 381 13.89 14.36 -24.91
CA ASN A 381 12.51 13.87 -24.85
C ASN A 381 12.11 13.57 -23.40
N ALA A 382 10.95 14.07 -22.96
CA ALA A 382 10.49 13.89 -21.58
C ALA A 382 10.23 12.42 -21.19
N LEU A 383 9.95 11.56 -22.17
CA LEU A 383 9.81 10.10 -22.01
C LEU A 383 11.16 9.35 -22.01
N GLY A 384 12.28 10.07 -22.18
CA GLY A 384 13.60 9.49 -22.38
C GLY A 384 13.65 8.63 -23.64
N ARG A 385 14.47 7.58 -23.61
CA ARG A 385 14.73 6.72 -24.77
C ARG A 385 13.89 5.45 -24.81
N ILE A 386 13.17 5.13 -23.74
CA ILE A 386 12.40 3.89 -23.63
C ILE A 386 11.05 4.17 -22.96
N LYS A 387 9.97 3.74 -23.61
CA LYS A 387 8.61 3.71 -23.07
C LYS A 387 8.15 2.27 -22.94
N PHE A 388 7.73 1.88 -21.74
CA PHE A 388 7.11 0.59 -21.44
C PHE A 388 5.59 0.78 -21.45
N VAL A 389 4.93 0.11 -22.39
CA VAL A 389 3.50 0.25 -22.62
C VAL A 389 2.74 -0.71 -21.71
N ILE A 390 1.93 -0.13 -20.84
CA ILE A 390 1.03 -0.81 -19.92
C ILE A 390 -0.40 -0.37 -20.24
N PRO A 391 -1.16 -1.07 -21.10
CA PRO A 391 -2.48 -0.60 -21.52
C PRO A 391 -3.41 -0.30 -20.33
N ASN A 392 -3.99 0.90 -20.28
CA ASN A 392 -4.91 1.37 -19.23
C ASN A 392 -5.75 2.56 -19.73
N SER A 393 -6.79 2.93 -18.97
CA SER A 393 -7.70 4.05 -19.25
C SER A 393 -7.18 5.43 -18.83
N ASP A 394 -6.09 5.49 -18.08
CA ASP A 394 -5.59 6.69 -17.40
C ASP A 394 -4.36 7.30 -18.10
N ASP A 395 -4.01 6.82 -19.29
CA ASP A 395 -2.81 7.20 -20.06
C ASP A 395 -1.50 7.13 -19.26
N ILE A 396 -1.40 6.17 -18.34
CA ILE A 396 -0.22 5.96 -17.51
C ILE A 396 0.79 5.07 -18.24
N PHE A 397 2.07 5.45 -18.18
CA PHE A 397 3.17 4.66 -18.72
C PHE A 397 4.29 4.53 -17.70
N MET A 398 5.13 3.50 -17.87
CA MET A 398 6.45 3.47 -17.26
C MET A 398 7.47 3.89 -18.32
N HIS A 399 8.40 4.79 -18.01
CA HIS A 399 9.32 5.30 -19.03
C HIS A 399 10.65 5.77 -18.47
N ASP A 400 11.62 5.95 -19.36
CA ASP A 400 12.93 6.56 -19.09
C ASP A 400 12.80 8.08 -18.85
N THR A 401 13.86 8.78 -18.47
CA THR A 401 13.83 10.24 -18.32
C THR A 401 15.22 10.86 -18.49
N PRO A 402 15.30 12.07 -19.07
CA PRO A 402 16.53 12.86 -19.06
C PRO A 402 16.86 13.39 -17.65
N ASP A 403 15.86 13.53 -16.77
CA ASP A 403 16.01 14.11 -15.42
C ASP A 403 16.56 13.08 -14.41
N ARG A 404 17.65 12.38 -14.75
CA ARG A 404 18.21 11.27 -13.94
C ARG A 404 18.61 11.70 -12.52
N GLY A 405 19.05 12.95 -12.34
CA GLY A 405 19.41 13.48 -11.02
C GLY A 405 18.28 13.50 -10.00
N LEU A 406 17.01 13.40 -10.45
CA LEU A 406 15.87 13.34 -9.54
C LEU A 406 15.76 12.01 -8.78
N PHE A 407 16.40 10.93 -9.23
CA PHE A 407 16.40 9.65 -8.50
C PHE A 407 17.21 9.71 -7.19
N ALA A 408 18.19 10.62 -7.11
CA ALA A 408 18.93 10.88 -5.88
C ALA A 408 18.10 11.64 -4.82
N ARG A 409 16.92 12.17 -5.18
CA ARG A 409 16.03 12.80 -4.22
C ARG A 409 15.39 11.73 -3.35
N ALA A 410 15.34 11.95 -2.04
CA ALA A 410 14.68 11.02 -1.13
C ALA A 410 13.15 10.98 -1.34
N GLY A 411 12.57 12.04 -1.89
CA GLY A 411 11.15 12.17 -2.23
C GLY A 411 11.03 12.44 -3.71
N ARG A 412 10.31 11.59 -4.43
CA ARG A 412 10.28 11.46 -5.89
C ARG A 412 8.87 11.58 -6.46
N ALA A 413 8.04 12.43 -5.88
CA ALA A 413 6.69 12.74 -6.36
C ALA A 413 6.73 13.99 -7.27
N PHE A 414 7.32 13.86 -8.45
CA PHE A 414 7.58 14.98 -9.37
C PHE A 414 6.89 14.86 -10.73
N SER A 415 6.33 13.69 -11.07
CA SER A 415 5.72 13.47 -12.37
C SER A 415 4.29 14.03 -12.42
N SER A 416 3.65 13.89 -13.59
CA SER A 416 2.24 14.22 -13.80
C SER A 416 1.35 12.97 -13.82
N GLY A 417 1.79 11.87 -13.20
CA GLY A 417 1.03 10.62 -13.07
C GLY A 417 1.81 9.39 -13.55
N CYS A 418 2.53 9.50 -14.66
CA CYS A 418 3.39 8.42 -15.18
C CYS A 418 4.55 8.06 -14.24
N ILE A 419 5.15 6.89 -14.44
CA ILE A 419 6.23 6.36 -13.62
C ILE A 419 7.55 6.49 -14.38
N ARG A 420 8.49 7.29 -13.86
CA ARG A 420 9.86 7.36 -14.43
C ARG A 420 10.76 6.35 -13.74
N LEU A 421 11.57 5.64 -14.51
CA LEU A 421 12.38 4.52 -14.05
C LEU A 421 13.85 4.91 -13.90
N GLU A 422 14.48 4.54 -12.79
CA GLU A 422 15.90 4.76 -12.55
C GLU A 422 16.78 3.90 -13.46
N LYS A 423 16.37 2.63 -13.66
CA LYS A 423 17.12 1.59 -14.39
C LYS A 423 16.29 1.01 -15.55
N PRO A 424 15.89 1.83 -16.54
CA PRO A 424 15.02 1.37 -17.64
C PRO A 424 15.70 0.33 -18.52
N MET A 425 17.02 0.37 -18.72
CA MET A 425 17.73 -0.65 -19.52
C MET A 425 17.68 -2.04 -18.87
N GLU A 426 17.71 -2.13 -17.54
CA GLU A 426 17.62 -3.41 -16.83
C GLU A 426 16.21 -4.01 -16.94
N LEU A 427 15.17 -3.17 -16.86
CA LEU A 427 13.80 -3.62 -17.11
C LEU A 427 13.61 -4.04 -18.58
N LEU A 428 14.26 -3.34 -19.51
CA LEU A 428 14.25 -3.70 -20.93
C LEU A 428 14.85 -5.09 -21.16
N ASP A 429 15.98 -5.42 -20.52
CA ASP A 429 16.60 -6.74 -20.63
C ASP A 429 15.67 -7.87 -20.18
N ILE A 430 14.87 -7.63 -19.14
CA ILE A 430 13.84 -8.58 -18.69
C ILE A 430 12.68 -8.67 -19.70
N ALA A 431 12.28 -7.54 -20.29
CA ALA A 431 11.20 -7.48 -21.28
C ALA A 431 11.57 -8.11 -22.64
N LEU A 432 12.85 -8.10 -23.00
CA LEU A 432 13.38 -8.70 -24.24
C LEU A 432 13.33 -10.24 -24.23
N GLN A 433 13.29 -10.88 -23.07
CA GLN A 433 13.38 -12.33 -22.95
C GLN A 433 12.28 -13.05 -23.74
N GLY A 434 12.68 -13.73 -24.81
CA GLY A 434 11.79 -14.49 -25.69
C GLY A 434 11.10 -13.65 -26.78
N SER A 435 11.38 -12.35 -26.89
CA SER A 435 10.83 -11.50 -27.95
C SER A 435 11.52 -11.79 -29.29
N ALA A 436 10.75 -12.39 -30.21
CA ALA A 436 11.27 -12.82 -31.51
C ALA A 436 11.87 -11.65 -32.32
N GLY A 437 13.08 -11.87 -32.85
CA GLY A 437 13.79 -10.88 -33.65
C GLY A 437 14.36 -9.69 -32.87
N TRP A 438 14.27 -9.69 -31.54
CA TRP A 438 14.81 -8.62 -30.69
C TRP A 438 15.84 -9.16 -29.72
N ASP A 439 17.05 -8.62 -29.80
CA ASP A 439 18.14 -8.84 -28.87
C ASP A 439 18.75 -7.50 -28.43
N ARG A 440 19.73 -7.56 -27.53
CA ARG A 440 20.39 -6.37 -27.01
C ARG A 440 21.16 -5.60 -28.10
N ALA A 441 21.73 -6.29 -29.08
CA ALA A 441 22.49 -5.66 -30.17
C ALA A 441 21.58 -4.81 -31.07
N ARG A 442 20.45 -5.37 -31.50
CA ARG A 442 19.44 -4.67 -32.29
C ARG A 442 18.84 -3.49 -31.52
N VAL A 443 18.55 -3.66 -30.23
CA VAL A 443 18.10 -2.55 -29.37
C VAL A 443 19.11 -1.41 -29.38
N ASN A 444 20.38 -1.70 -29.13
CA ASN A 444 21.42 -0.68 -29.10
C ASN A 444 21.56 0.03 -30.47
N GLN A 445 21.45 -0.71 -31.57
CA GLN A 445 21.46 -0.15 -32.92
C GLN A 445 20.30 0.82 -33.15
N VAL A 446 19.07 0.44 -32.78
CA VAL A 446 17.89 1.30 -32.89
C VAL A 446 18.04 2.55 -32.02
N LEU A 447 18.46 2.38 -30.78
CA LEU A 447 18.70 3.47 -29.84
C LEU A 447 19.75 4.45 -30.37
N ALA A 448 20.87 3.95 -30.92
CA ALA A 448 21.92 4.78 -31.51
C ALA A 448 21.46 5.48 -32.79
N GLY A 449 20.69 4.79 -33.64
CA GLY A 449 20.12 5.34 -34.87
C GLY A 449 18.97 6.34 -34.65
N LYS A 450 18.52 6.53 -33.40
CA LYS A 450 17.41 7.43 -33.00
C LYS A 450 16.08 7.14 -33.72
N GLN A 451 15.95 5.95 -34.31
CA GLN A 451 14.72 5.53 -34.98
C GLN A 451 13.71 5.06 -33.95
N THR A 452 12.44 5.45 -34.13
CA THR A 452 11.35 4.91 -33.32
C THR A 452 11.07 3.47 -33.75
N ALA A 453 11.13 2.55 -32.80
CA ALA A 453 10.73 1.17 -33.04
C ALA A 453 9.99 0.62 -31.83
N SER A 454 9.25 -0.46 -32.03
CA SER A 454 8.53 -1.12 -30.93
C SER A 454 8.59 -2.63 -31.07
N PHE A 455 8.46 -3.31 -29.95
CA PHE A 455 8.31 -4.76 -29.92
C PHE A 455 7.35 -5.21 -28.84
N THR A 456 6.65 -6.29 -29.12
CA THR A 456 5.76 -6.95 -28.16
C THR A 456 6.59 -7.79 -27.19
N VAL A 457 6.26 -7.69 -25.91
CA VAL A 457 6.86 -8.53 -24.87
C VAL A 457 6.25 -9.92 -24.99
N ALA A 458 7.08 -10.94 -25.27
CA ALA A 458 6.61 -12.29 -25.55
C ALA A 458 5.81 -12.91 -24.40
N ARG A 459 6.21 -12.59 -23.15
CA ARG A 459 5.49 -12.98 -21.93
C ARG A 459 5.05 -11.71 -21.19
N PRO A 460 3.85 -11.18 -21.47
CA PRO A 460 3.37 -9.95 -20.85
C PRO A 460 3.45 -10.03 -19.33
N ILE A 461 4.02 -9.02 -18.69
CA ILE A 461 4.33 -9.04 -17.24
C ILE A 461 3.21 -8.33 -16.48
N PRO A 462 2.50 -8.98 -15.54
CA PRO A 462 1.59 -8.28 -14.64
C PRO A 462 2.31 -7.13 -13.92
N VAL A 463 1.68 -5.97 -13.87
CA VAL A 463 2.16 -4.78 -13.18
C VAL A 463 1.09 -4.36 -12.18
N ARG A 464 1.41 -4.40 -10.89
CA ARG A 464 0.55 -3.91 -9.83
C ARG A 464 1.12 -2.62 -9.25
N MET A 465 0.34 -1.54 -9.32
CA MET A 465 0.65 -0.28 -8.66
C MET A 465 -0.18 -0.21 -7.39
N HIS A 466 0.48 -0.20 -6.25
CA HIS A 466 -0.17 -0.26 -4.94
C HIS A 466 0.37 0.81 -3.99
N TYR A 467 -0.39 1.07 -2.93
CA TYR A 467 -0.02 2.07 -1.94
C TYR A 467 0.22 1.41 -0.58
N THR A 468 1.49 1.31 -0.18
CA THR A 468 1.85 0.72 1.12
C THR A 468 2.96 1.55 1.75
N SER A 469 2.59 2.43 2.67
CA SER A 469 3.49 3.34 3.38
C SER A 469 4.27 2.65 4.50
N VAL A 470 3.71 1.58 5.10
CA VAL A 470 4.34 0.84 6.20
C VAL A 470 4.79 -0.54 5.74
N THR A 471 6.10 -0.76 5.76
CA THR A 471 6.72 -2.05 5.44
C THR A 471 7.51 -2.58 6.61
N VAL A 472 7.73 -3.90 6.63
CA VAL A 472 8.60 -4.55 7.60
C VAL A 472 9.76 -5.17 6.84
N GLU A 473 10.98 -4.80 7.22
CA GLU A 473 12.22 -5.25 6.59
C GLU A 473 13.17 -5.73 7.69
N GLY A 474 13.56 -7.01 7.67
CA GLY A 474 14.41 -7.58 8.74
C GLY A 474 13.80 -7.47 10.13
N GLY A 475 12.46 -7.51 10.24
CA GLY A 475 11.73 -7.31 11.50
C GLY A 475 11.56 -5.85 11.93
N GLN A 476 12.17 -4.88 11.22
CA GLN A 476 12.03 -3.46 11.52
C GLN A 476 10.91 -2.82 10.71
N VAL A 477 10.05 -2.06 11.39
CA VAL A 477 8.96 -1.31 10.75
C VAL A 477 9.51 -0.01 10.18
N ARG A 478 9.29 0.23 8.89
CA ARG A 478 9.59 1.49 8.21
C ARG A 478 8.30 2.16 7.77
N ILE A 479 8.14 3.44 8.12
CA ILE A 479 6.98 4.25 7.78
C ILE A 479 7.41 5.32 6.77
N ARG A 480 6.76 5.33 5.60
CA ARG A 480 6.94 6.38 4.59
C ARG A 480 5.85 7.44 4.70
N PRO A 481 6.12 8.69 4.28
CA PRO A 481 5.11 9.73 4.25
C PRO A 481 3.87 9.31 3.43
N ASP A 482 2.69 9.66 3.93
CA ASP A 482 1.43 9.49 3.21
C ASP A 482 1.25 10.60 2.15
N ILE A 483 2.05 10.54 1.08
CA ILE A 483 2.15 11.58 0.05
C ILE A 483 0.83 11.90 -0.67
N TYR A 484 -0.14 10.98 -0.68
CA TYR A 484 -1.44 11.14 -1.33
C TYR A 484 -2.62 11.14 -0.34
N GLY A 485 -2.38 11.11 0.97
CA GLY A 485 -3.46 11.09 1.98
C GLY A 485 -4.30 9.80 1.97
N MET A 486 -3.78 8.70 1.42
CA MET A 486 -4.50 7.44 1.28
C MET A 486 -4.59 6.67 2.59
N ASP A 487 -3.57 6.76 3.45
CA ASP A 487 -3.63 6.17 4.79
C ASP A 487 -4.59 6.97 5.67
N GLU A 488 -4.61 8.30 5.54
CA GLU A 488 -5.55 9.15 6.25
C GLU A 488 -7.01 8.85 5.84
N ALA A 489 -7.27 8.66 4.54
CA ALA A 489 -8.59 8.24 4.06
C ALA A 489 -8.98 6.85 4.57
N TYR A 490 -8.04 5.91 4.61
CA TYR A 490 -8.29 4.58 5.15
C TYR A 490 -8.54 4.60 6.65
N ALA A 491 -7.76 5.38 7.41
CA ALA A 491 -7.93 5.53 8.84
C ALA A 491 -9.32 6.08 9.19
N ARG A 492 -9.85 7.04 8.42
CA ARG A 492 -11.24 7.50 8.58
C ARG A 492 -12.26 6.38 8.35
N ALA A 493 -12.05 5.51 7.37
CA ALA A 493 -12.92 4.35 7.14
C ALA A 493 -12.81 3.32 8.28
N LEU A 494 -11.61 3.18 8.87
CA LEU A 494 -11.38 2.33 10.03
C LEU A 494 -12.06 2.86 11.29
N ASP A 495 -12.08 4.19 11.47
CA ASP A 495 -12.69 4.89 12.60
C ASP A 495 -14.20 5.14 12.42
N ALA A 496 -14.74 4.85 11.24
CA ALA A 496 -16.18 5.00 10.99
C ALA A 496 -16.99 4.10 11.94
N PRO A 497 -18.12 4.59 12.48
CA PRO A 497 -18.99 3.80 13.35
C PRO A 497 -19.34 2.46 12.72
N ARG A 498 -19.34 1.39 13.52
CA ARG A 498 -19.78 0.09 13.04
C ARG A 498 -21.26 0.20 12.66
N ALA A 499 -21.57 0.14 11.37
CA ALA A 499 -22.96 0.01 10.94
C ALA A 499 -23.54 -1.25 11.61
N PRO A 500 -24.71 -1.19 12.26
CA PRO A 500 -25.35 -2.37 12.82
C PRO A 500 -25.63 -3.32 11.65
N ARG A 501 -24.81 -4.37 11.50
CA ARG A 501 -25.03 -5.40 10.49
C ARG A 501 -26.23 -6.23 10.92
N LEU A 502 -27.42 -5.76 10.57
CA LEU A 502 -28.69 -6.44 10.80
C LEU A 502 -28.89 -7.72 9.95
N ALA A 503 -27.90 -8.15 9.16
CA ALA A 503 -28.11 -9.18 8.13
C ALA A 503 -27.26 -10.46 8.22
N GLU A 504 -26.17 -10.53 8.99
CA GLU A 504 -25.27 -11.70 8.99
C GLU A 504 -25.30 -12.56 10.27
N LEU A 505 -26.14 -12.20 11.25
CA LEU A 505 -26.35 -12.97 12.49
C LEU A 505 -27.65 -13.79 12.49
N ARG A 506 -28.17 -14.16 11.30
CA ARG A 506 -29.05 -15.33 11.22
C ARG A 506 -28.19 -16.58 11.38
N LEU A 507 -27.83 -16.87 12.63
CA LEU A 507 -27.55 -18.22 13.11
C LEU A 507 -28.72 -19.10 12.64
N ARG A 508 -28.46 -19.94 11.63
CA ARG A 508 -29.19 -21.18 11.42
C ARG A 508 -28.45 -22.28 12.16
#